data_AF-A0A7W7Y019-F1
#
_entry.id   AF-A0A7W7Y019-F1
#
_cell.length_a   1.000
_cell.length_b   1.000
_cell.length_c   1.000
_cell.angle_alpha   90.00
_cell.angle_beta   90.00
_cell.angle_gamma   90.00
#
_symmetry.space_group_name_H-M   'P 1'
#
loop_
_entity.id
_entity.type
_entity.pdbx_description
1 polymer ?
#
loop_
_entity_poly.entity_id
_entity_poly.type
_entity_poly.pdbx_seq_one_letter_code
_entity_poly.pdbx_strand_id
1 'polypeptide(L)'
;MLASASSMPMAGLRAWFDTADGPRAFPLGALPAHAPACALTVHKSQGSEYGTVAVLLPDDPQHPLHSRELLYTAASRARHALTLHASEAVLRAGIERPVRRSGGLFERLTAALGGPAAGAGA
;
A
#
# COMPACT_ATOMS: atom_id res chain seq x y z
N MET A 1 -22.13 26.58 -7.00
CA MET A 1 -21.51 27.45 -5.97
C MET A 1 -20.00 27.24 -6.06
N LEU A 2 -19.33 28.05 -6.89
CA LEU A 2 -17.91 27.93 -7.20
C LEU A 2 -17.09 28.56 -6.06
N ALA A 3 -16.35 27.75 -5.30
CA ALA A 3 -15.33 28.26 -4.39
C ALA A 3 -14.09 28.63 -5.21
N SER A 4 -13.89 29.94 -5.38
CA SER A 4 -12.67 30.52 -5.93
C SER A 4 -11.48 30.15 -5.05
N ALA A 5 -10.55 29.34 -5.58
CA ALA A 5 -9.25 29.13 -4.98
C ALA A 5 -8.42 30.40 -5.23
N SER A 6 -8.49 31.34 -4.29
CA SER A 6 -7.60 32.49 -4.26
C SER A 6 -6.15 31.99 -4.25
N SER A 7 -5.38 32.35 -5.27
CA SER A 7 -3.98 31.97 -5.41
C SER A 7 -3.18 32.53 -4.22
N MET A 8 -2.88 31.69 -3.25
CA MET A 8 -1.94 32.08 -2.19
C MET A 8 -0.59 32.37 -2.83
N PRO A 9 0.07 33.49 -2.48
CA PRO A 9 1.40 33.79 -2.97
C PRO A 9 2.35 32.69 -2.49
N MET A 10 2.94 31.93 -3.42
CA MET A 10 3.91 30.86 -3.15
C MET A 10 5.25 31.34 -2.54
N ALA A 11 5.41 32.64 -2.28
CA ALA A 11 6.60 33.20 -1.67
C ALA A 11 6.56 32.99 -0.14
N GLY A 12 6.89 31.77 0.30
CA GLY A 12 7.09 31.46 1.72
C GLY A 12 6.80 30.02 2.14
N LEU A 13 6.11 29.21 1.33
CA LEU A 13 5.78 27.84 1.69
C LEU A 13 7.01 26.93 1.63
N ARG A 14 7.20 26.17 2.71
CA ARG A 14 8.28 25.20 2.86
C ARG A 14 7.73 23.84 3.26
N ALA A 15 8.36 22.78 2.75
CA ALA A 15 8.13 21.42 3.20
C ALA A 15 9.24 20.99 4.15
N TRP A 16 8.87 20.30 5.23
CA TRP A 16 9.80 19.78 6.22
C TRP A 16 9.96 18.27 6.06
N PHE A 17 11.21 17.81 6.09
CA PHE A 17 11.55 16.40 6.03
C PHE A 17 12.47 16.05 7.19
N ASP A 18 12.19 14.92 7.84
CA ASP A 18 13.12 14.35 8.80
C ASP A 18 14.33 13.79 8.06
N THR A 19 15.53 14.21 8.49
CA THR A 19 16.81 13.70 7.97
C THR A 19 17.68 13.19 9.11
N ALA A 20 18.78 12.51 8.78
CA ALA A 20 19.71 12.00 9.80
C ALA A 20 20.27 13.12 10.70
N ASP A 21 20.43 14.33 10.16
CA ASP A 21 20.92 15.51 10.88
C ASP A 21 19.80 16.32 11.55
N GLY A 22 18.56 15.81 11.52
CA GLY A 22 17.35 16.47 12.03
C GLY A 22 16.42 17.02 10.94
N PRO A 23 15.32 17.70 11.32
CA PRO A 23 14.35 18.22 10.36
C PRO A 23 14.94 19.31 9.47
N ARG A 24 14.72 19.21 8.16
CA ARG A 24 15.20 20.19 7.16
C ARG A 24 14.06 20.73 6.32
N ALA A 25 14.08 22.04 6.08
CA ALA A 25 13.04 22.74 5.33
C ALA A 25 13.49 23.06 3.89
N PHE A 26 12.67 22.68 2.91
CA PHE A 26 12.90 22.92 1.49
C PHE A 26 11.83 23.86 0.93
N PRO A 27 12.17 24.78 0.01
CA PRO A 27 11.18 25.56 -0.71
C PRO A 27 10.22 24.63 -1.45
N LEU A 28 8.91 24.87 -1.36
CA LEU A 28 7.92 23.97 -1.98
C LEU A 28 8.12 23.86 -3.51
N GLY A 29 8.52 24.96 -4.16
CA GLY A 29 8.81 24.99 -5.60
C GLY A 29 10.07 24.23 -6.04
N ALA A 30 10.91 23.80 -5.10
CA ALA A 30 12.09 22.97 -5.39
C ALA A 30 11.78 21.47 -5.31
N LEU A 31 10.59 21.09 -4.84
CA LEU A 31 10.19 19.69 -4.76
C LEU A 31 9.87 19.14 -6.16
N PRO A 32 10.20 17.86 -6.43
CA PRO A 32 9.63 17.13 -7.56
C PRO A 32 8.10 17.11 -7.52
N ALA A 33 7.49 16.56 -8.58
CA ALA A 33 6.05 16.32 -8.62
C ALA A 33 5.58 15.61 -7.34
N HIS A 34 4.63 16.22 -6.63
CA HIS A 34 4.13 15.78 -5.35
C HIS A 34 2.60 15.84 -5.31
N ALA A 35 2.01 15.04 -4.45
CA ALA A 35 0.57 14.99 -4.24
C ALA A 35 0.26 14.88 -2.74
N PRO A 36 -0.92 15.33 -2.30
CA PRO A 36 -1.38 15.10 -0.93
C PRO A 36 -1.36 13.61 -0.57
N ALA A 37 -0.92 13.30 0.64
CA ALA A 37 -0.81 11.93 1.16
C ALA A 37 -1.77 11.67 2.33
N CYS A 38 -2.99 12.24 2.29
CA CYS A 38 -4.01 12.04 3.32
C CYS A 38 -4.52 10.58 3.38
N ALA A 39 -4.46 9.87 2.26
CA ALA A 39 -4.68 8.44 2.16
C ALA A 39 -3.62 7.84 1.23
N LEU A 40 -3.11 6.67 1.59
CA LEU A 40 -2.09 5.96 0.83
C LEU A 40 -2.63 4.58 0.44
N THR A 41 -2.27 4.14 -0.76
CA THR A 41 -2.45 2.74 -1.14
C THR A 41 -1.55 1.86 -0.28
N VAL A 42 -1.98 0.62 0.00
CA VAL A 42 -1.16 -0.38 0.72
C VAL A 42 0.22 -0.58 0.06
N HIS A 43 0.31 -0.48 -1.27
CA HIS A 43 1.59 -0.56 -1.98
C HIS A 43 2.55 0.58 -1.64
N LYS A 44 2.05 1.81 -1.50
CA LYS A 44 2.86 3.00 -1.15
C LYS A 44 3.25 3.05 0.32
N SER A 45 2.65 2.25 1.19
CA SER A 45 3.01 2.15 2.61
C SER A 45 3.99 1.00 2.91
N GLN A 46 4.47 0.28 1.90
CA GLN A 46 5.45 -0.79 2.08
C GLN A 46 6.75 -0.26 2.70
N GLY A 47 7.22 -0.94 3.75
CA GLY A 47 8.41 -0.54 4.50
C GLY A 47 8.16 0.55 5.56
N SER A 48 6.96 1.12 5.63
CA SER A 48 6.55 2.07 6.68
C SER A 48 5.65 1.41 7.72
N GLU A 49 5.61 1.95 8.94
CA GLU A 49 4.67 1.54 9.98
C GLU A 49 4.10 2.77 10.69
N TYR A 50 2.86 2.68 11.16
CA TYR A 50 2.11 3.77 11.78
C TYR A 50 1.51 3.31 13.10
N GLY A 51 1.28 4.23 14.04
CA GLY A 51 0.65 3.89 15.32
C GLY A 51 -0.72 3.25 15.14
N THR A 52 -1.61 3.96 14.44
CA THR A 52 -2.97 3.52 14.12
C THR A 52 -3.17 3.57 12.61
N VAL A 53 -3.80 2.52 12.04
CA VAL A 53 -4.11 2.44 10.61
C VAL A 53 -5.61 2.20 10.42
N ALA A 54 -6.22 2.96 9.52
CA ALA A 54 -7.54 2.66 8.97
C ALA A 54 -7.38 2.16 7.52
N VAL A 55 -7.99 1.03 7.20
CA VAL A 55 -7.98 0.43 5.85
C VAL A 55 -9.38 0.50 5.29
N LEU A 56 -9.51 1.08 4.10
CA LEU A 56 -10.75 1.11 3.35
C LEU A 56 -10.63 0.11 2.20
N LEU A 57 -11.55 -0.85 2.14
CA LEU A 57 -11.61 -1.84 1.06
C LEU A 57 -12.79 -1.50 0.13
N PRO A 58 -12.66 -1.77 -1.19
CA PRO A 58 -13.81 -1.76 -2.09
C PRO A 58 -14.95 -2.65 -1.57
N ASP A 59 -16.19 -2.21 -1.80
CA ASP A 59 -17.38 -2.91 -1.28
C ASP A 59 -17.69 -4.24 -2.01
N ASP A 60 -17.19 -4.41 -3.24
CA ASP A 60 -17.41 -5.62 -4.03
C ASP A 60 -16.51 -6.78 -3.54
N PRO A 61 -17.06 -7.87 -2.98
CA PRO A 61 -16.26 -9.02 -2.55
C PRO A 61 -15.43 -9.64 -3.68
N GLN A 62 -15.87 -9.50 -4.94
CA GLN A 62 -15.15 -10.01 -6.09
C GLN A 62 -14.01 -9.11 -6.57
N HIS A 63 -13.85 -7.91 -6.01
CA HIS A 63 -12.85 -6.96 -6.43
C HIS A 63 -11.44 -7.60 -6.49
N PRO A 64 -10.69 -7.45 -7.61
CA PRO A 64 -9.45 -8.20 -7.84
C PRO A 64 -8.31 -7.84 -6.88
N LEU A 65 -8.38 -6.67 -6.23
CA LEU A 65 -7.41 -6.28 -5.20
C LEU A 65 -7.60 -7.01 -3.87
N HIS A 66 -8.73 -7.66 -3.63
CA HIS A 66 -8.94 -8.41 -2.39
C HIS A 66 -8.09 -9.67 -2.42
N SER A 67 -7.08 -9.72 -1.55
CA SER A 67 -6.27 -10.91 -1.32
C SER A 67 -5.77 -10.96 0.11
N ARG A 68 -5.43 -12.16 0.56
CA ARG A 68 -4.91 -12.40 1.90
C ARG A 68 -3.60 -11.65 2.12
N GLU A 69 -2.75 -11.60 1.11
CA GLU A 69 -1.47 -10.89 1.14
C GLU A 69 -1.67 -9.37 1.23
N LEU A 70 -2.67 -8.81 0.55
CA LEU A 70 -3.00 -7.38 0.66
C LEU A 70 -3.51 -7.04 2.07
N LEU A 71 -4.41 -7.86 2.62
CA LEU A 71 -4.93 -7.69 3.99
C LEU A 71 -3.81 -7.83 5.02
N TYR A 72 -2.96 -8.84 4.89
CA TYR A 72 -1.81 -9.04 5.77
C TYR A 72 -0.84 -7.85 5.72
N THR A 73 -0.54 -7.36 4.50
CA THR A 73 0.35 -6.22 4.33
C THR A 73 -0.25 -4.98 4.99
N ALA A 74 -1.54 -4.69 4.76
CA ALA A 74 -2.24 -3.58 5.37
C ALA A 74 -2.27 -3.68 6.91
N ALA A 75 -2.56 -4.86 7.45
CA ALA A 75 -2.57 -5.10 8.89
C ALA A 75 -1.19 -4.91 9.52
N SER A 76 -0.13 -5.41 8.88
CA SER A 76 1.24 -5.26 9.37
C SER A 76 1.77 -3.82 9.37
N ARG A 77 1.04 -2.86 8.76
CA ARG A 77 1.41 -1.44 8.85
C ARG A 77 1.02 -0.82 10.19
N ALA A 78 0.14 -1.44 10.97
CA ALA A 78 -0.31 -0.94 12.27
C ALA A 78 0.58 -1.44 13.40
N ARG A 79 1.13 -0.51 14.21
CA ARG A 79 1.90 -0.84 15.42
C ARG A 79 1.02 -1.09 16.64
N HIS A 80 -0.13 -0.40 16.73
CA HIS A 80 -0.96 -0.41 17.94
C HIS A 80 -2.43 -0.73 17.65
N ALA A 81 -3.01 -0.16 16.61
CA ALA A 81 -4.42 -0.34 16.30
C ALA A 81 -4.72 -0.36 14.80
N LEU A 82 -5.67 -1.22 14.42
CA LEU A 82 -6.14 -1.38 13.05
C LEU A 82 -7.67 -1.24 13.03
N THR A 83 -8.18 -0.40 12.14
CA THR A 83 -9.60 -0.31 11.81
C THR A 83 -9.80 -0.74 10.37
N LEU A 84 -10.70 -1.70 10.14
CA LEU A 84 -11.06 -2.16 8.80
C LEU A 84 -12.45 -1.63 8.46
N HIS A 85 -12.54 -0.87 7.38
CA HIS A 85 -13.80 -0.42 6.80
C HIS A 85 -14.14 -1.32 5.61
N ALA A 86 -14.92 -2.35 5.89
CA ALA A 86 -15.36 -3.35 4.94
C ALA A 86 -16.54 -4.16 5.50
N SER A 87 -17.35 -4.75 4.63
CA SER A 87 -18.32 -5.76 5.04
C SER A 87 -17.64 -7.06 5.43
N GLU A 88 -18.33 -7.90 6.21
CA GLU A 88 -17.83 -9.25 6.53
C GLU A 88 -17.59 -10.08 5.26
N ALA A 89 -18.46 -9.95 4.26
CA ALA A 89 -18.33 -10.65 2.97
C ALA A 89 -17.03 -10.26 2.23
N VAL A 90 -16.69 -8.96 2.20
CA VAL A 90 -15.44 -8.46 1.61
C VAL A 90 -14.22 -9.00 2.36
N LEU A 91 -14.24 -8.96 3.69
CA LEU A 91 -13.14 -9.47 4.51
C LEU A 91 -12.93 -10.97 4.31
N ARG A 92 -14.02 -11.74 4.33
CA ARG A 92 -13.99 -13.18 4.11
C ARG A 92 -13.43 -13.53 2.72
N ALA A 93 -13.93 -12.87 1.68
CA ALA A 93 -13.43 -13.06 0.32
C ALA A 93 -11.94 -12.73 0.19
N GLY A 94 -11.48 -11.65 0.82
CA GLY A 94 -10.07 -11.29 0.85
C GLY A 94 -9.21 -12.32 1.58
N ILE A 95 -9.65 -12.85 2.73
CA ILE A 95 -8.92 -13.86 3.51
C ILE A 95 -8.81 -15.18 2.74
N GLU A 96 -9.87 -15.58 2.02
CA GLU A 96 -9.95 -16.83 1.28
C GLU A 96 -9.17 -16.81 -0.04
N ARG A 97 -8.91 -15.61 -0.61
CA ARG A 97 -8.26 -15.46 -1.91
C ARG A 97 -6.74 -15.26 -1.77
N PRO A 98 -5.90 -16.27 -2.03
CA PRO A 98 -4.46 -16.06 -2.15
C PRO A 98 -4.10 -15.38 -3.47
N VAL A 99 -3.02 -14.61 -3.48
CA VAL A 99 -2.40 -14.12 -4.72
C VAL A 99 -1.84 -15.30 -5.51
N ARG A 100 -2.26 -15.42 -6.78
CA ARG A 100 -1.61 -16.33 -7.73
C ARG A 100 -0.37 -15.69 -8.32
N ARG A 101 0.77 -16.36 -8.18
CA ARG A 101 2.05 -15.93 -8.77
C ARG A 101 2.34 -16.79 -9.98
N SER A 102 2.38 -16.17 -11.15
CA SER A 102 2.90 -16.80 -12.36
C SER A 102 4.40 -16.50 -12.48
N GLY A 103 5.23 -17.53 -12.51
CA GLY A 103 6.67 -17.37 -12.72
C GLY A 103 7.42 -18.70 -12.69
N GLY A 104 8.43 -18.86 -13.55
CA GLY A 104 9.17 -20.11 -13.75
C GLY A 104 10.27 -20.41 -12.72
N LEU A 105 10.36 -19.65 -11.63
CA LEU A 105 11.46 -19.78 -10.67
C LEU A 105 11.37 -21.10 -9.90
N PHE A 106 10.17 -21.48 -9.50
CA PHE A 106 9.95 -22.72 -8.74
C PHE A 106 10.39 -23.92 -9.56
N GLU A 107 9.96 -24.00 -10.82
CA GLU A 107 10.28 -25.06 -11.76
C GLU A 107 11.79 -25.14 -12.00
N ARG A 108 12.46 -23.99 -12.18
CA ARG A 108 13.92 -23.94 -12.36
C ARG A 108 14.68 -24.41 -11.12
N LEU A 109 14.22 -24.05 -9.92
CA LEU A 109 14.83 -24.51 -8.67
C LEU A 109 14.61 -26.01 -8.47
N THR A 110 13.41 -26.51 -8.74
CA THR A 110 13.09 -27.95 -8.64
C THR A 110 13.93 -28.77 -9.61
N ALA A 111 14.07 -28.32 -10.87
CA ALA A 111 14.91 -28.98 -11.86
C ALA A 111 16.40 -28.98 -11.45
N ALA A 112 16.91 -27.85 -10.93
CA ALA A 112 18.30 -27.74 -10.50
C ALA A 112 18.61 -28.60 -9.25
N LEU A 113 17.63 -28.79 -8.36
CA LEU A 113 17.76 -29.58 -7.14
C LEU A 113 17.44 -31.07 -7.33
N GLY A 114 17.10 -31.50 -8.55
CA GLY A 114 16.75 -32.90 -8.85
C GLY A 114 15.41 -33.36 -8.27
N GLY A 115 14.53 -32.43 -7.91
CA GLY A 115 13.18 -32.74 -7.42
C GLY A 115 12.24 -33.17 -8.54
N PRO A 116 11.13 -33.88 -8.23
CA PRO A 116 10.14 -34.25 -9.24
C PRO A 116 9.59 -32.99 -9.91
N ALA A 117 9.50 -33.01 -11.24
CA ALA A 117 8.87 -31.93 -11.99
C ALA A 117 7.43 -31.75 -11.47
N ALA A 118 7.16 -30.64 -10.81
CA ALA A 118 5.82 -30.36 -10.30
C ALA A 118 4.88 -30.25 -11.51
N GLY A 119 3.86 -31.10 -11.53
CA GLY A 119 2.78 -31.01 -12.50
C GLY A 119 2.18 -29.62 -12.50
N ALA A 120 1.91 -29.10 -13.70
CA ALA A 120 1.25 -27.82 -13.92
C ALA A 120 -0.06 -27.77 -13.12
N GLY A 121 -0.05 -27.02 -12.01
CA GLY A 121 -1.22 -26.77 -11.18
C GLY A 121 -1.95 -25.52 -11.66
N ALA A 122 -3.24 -25.70 -11.96
CA ALA A 122 -4.23 -24.67 -12.30
C ALA A 122 -4.45 -23.61 -11.20
#